data_AF-A0A084JR72-F1
#
_entry.id   AF-A0A084JR72-F1
#
_cell.length_a   1.000
_cell.length_b   1.000
_cell.length_c   1.000
_cell.angle_alpha   90.00
_cell.angle_beta   90.00
_cell.angle_gamma   90.00
#
_symmetry.space_group_name_H-M   'P 1'
#
loop_
_entity.id
_entity.type
_entity.pdbx_description
1 polymer ?
#
loop_
_entity_poly.entity_id
_entity_poly.type
_entity_poly.pdbx_seq_one_letter_code
_entity_poly.pdbx_strand_id
1 'polypeptide(L)' 'NAQITRDILNGKLHGPKRDIVILNSALSLYLGIDDCTISQCIEQAAHLIDSGKAASKLEEFVTMTNEVGL' A
#
# COMPACT_ATOMS: atom_id res chain seq x y z
N ASN A 1 -6.68 -7.65 -13.21
CA ASN A 1 -5.44 -7.27 -12.49
C ASN A 1 -5.44 -5.80 -12.12
N ALA A 2 -5.35 -4.85 -13.06
CA ALA A 2 -5.25 -3.42 -12.75
C ALA A 2 -6.37 -2.88 -11.85
N GLN A 3 -7.64 -3.12 -12.19
CA GLN A 3 -8.77 -2.60 -11.39
C GLN A 3 -8.76 -3.12 -9.95
N ILE A 4 -8.49 -4.42 -9.75
CA ILE A 4 -8.40 -5.03 -8.42
C ILE A 4 -7.31 -4.34 -7.60
N THR A 5 -6.12 -4.13 -8.17
CA THR A 5 -5.03 -3.42 -7.49
C THR A 5 -5.44 -2.00 -7.15
N ARG A 6 -6.08 -1.26 -8.07
CA ARG A 6 -6.58 0.08 -7.80
C ARG A 6 -7.63 0.08 -6.68
N ASP A 7 -8.58 -0.84 -6.69
CA ASP A 7 -9.62 -0.92 -5.66
C ASP A 7 -9.03 -1.26 -4.28
N ILE A 8 -8.00 -2.10 -4.21
CA ILE A 8 -7.27 -2.36 -2.96
C ILE A 8 -6.60 -1.07 -2.48
N LEU A 9 -5.77 -0.43 -3.30
CA LEU A 9 -4.99 0.75 -2.88
C LEU A 9 -5.85 1.98 -2.56
N ASN A 10 -7.06 2.05 -3.11
CA ASN A 10 -8.05 3.09 -2.80
C ASN A 10 -8.91 2.75 -1.58
N GLY A 11 -8.66 1.64 -0.87
CA GLY A 11 -9.44 1.21 0.29
C GLY A 11 -10.86 0.76 -0.03
N LYS A 12 -11.19 0.48 -1.31
CA LYS A 12 -12.56 0.10 -1.75
C LYS A 12 -12.80 -1.39 -1.65
N LEU A 13 -11.78 -2.21 -1.92
CA LEU A 13 -11.89 -3.67 -1.90
C LEU A 13 -11.49 -4.21 -0.53
N HIS A 14 -12.40 -4.92 0.12
CA HIS A 14 -12.14 -5.67 1.36
C HIS A 14 -12.17 -7.19 1.14
N GLY A 15 -11.53 -7.92 2.05
CA GLY A 15 -11.46 -9.39 2.03
C GLY A 15 -10.10 -9.93 1.60
N PRO A 16 -9.99 -11.25 1.31
CA PRO A 16 -8.72 -11.97 1.28
C PRO A 16 -7.66 -11.40 0.33
N LYS A 17 -8.10 -10.79 -0.79
CA LYS A 17 -7.20 -10.14 -1.75
C LYS A 17 -6.53 -8.88 -1.20
N ARG A 18 -7.22 -8.09 -0.36
CA ARG A 18 -6.63 -6.97 0.38
C ARG A 18 -5.75 -7.50 1.50
N ASP A 19 -6.22 -8.51 2.23
CA ASP A 19 -5.54 -8.99 3.44
C ASP A 19 -4.15 -9.57 3.12
N ILE A 20 -4.01 -10.27 1.99
CA ILE A 20 -2.68 -10.75 1.56
C ILE A 20 -1.74 -9.59 1.19
N VAL A 21 -2.26 -8.48 0.65
CA VAL A 21 -1.45 -7.29 0.34
C VAL A 21 -0.99 -6.63 1.64
N ILE A 22 -1.89 -6.48 2.63
CA ILE A 22 -1.53 -5.94 3.95
C ILE A 22 -0.44 -6.77 4.61
N LEU A 23 -0.56 -8.10 4.59
CA LEU A 23 0.46 -8.97 5.18
C LEU A 23 1.83 -8.76 4.53
N ASN A 24 1.91 -8.77 3.21
CA ASN A 24 3.18 -8.57 2.49
C ASN A 24 3.76 -7.16 2.74
N SER A 25 2.90 -6.12 2.74
CA SER A 25 3.31 -4.76 3.06
C SER A 25 3.80 -4.62 4.50
N ALA A 26 3.13 -5.26 5.47
CA ALA A 26 3.53 -5.24 6.86
C ALA A 26 4.90 -5.89 7.08
N LEU A 27 5.17 -7.03 6.43
CA LEU A 27 6.50 -7.66 6.47
C LEU A 27 7.57 -6.79 5.81
N SER A 28 7.22 -6.09 4.72
CA SER A 28 8.13 -5.14 4.07
C SER A 28 8.45 -3.95 4.98
N LEU A 29 7.45 -3.43 5.71
CA LEU A 29 7.64 -2.37 6.70
C LEU A 29 8.52 -2.87 7.85
N TYR A 30 8.19 -4.03 8.44
CA TYR A 30 8.94 -4.60 9.55
C TYR A 30 10.43 -4.80 9.24
N LEU A 31 10.77 -5.14 8.00
CA LEU A 31 12.16 -5.30 7.56
C LEU A 31 12.83 -3.98 7.17
N GLY A 32 12.07 -2.91 6.93
CA GLY A 32 12.54 -1.65 6.36
C GLY A 32 12.47 -0.44 7.30
N ILE A 33 11.84 -0.56 8.47
CA ILE A 33 11.78 0.49 9.49
C ILE A 33 12.20 -0.08 10.85
N ASP A 34 12.93 0.71 11.61
CA ASP A 34 13.38 0.32 12.96
C ASP A 34 12.25 0.47 14.00
N ASP A 35 12.43 -0.16 15.16
CA ASP A 35 11.59 -0.02 16.36
C ASP A 35 10.09 -0.28 16.16
N CYS A 36 9.74 -1.31 15.39
CA CYS A 36 8.36 -1.74 15.19
C CYS A 36 8.18 -3.25 15.38
N THR A 37 6.98 -3.64 15.80
CA THR A 37 6.53 -5.04 15.81
C THR A 37 5.73 -5.34 14.55
N ILE A 38 5.66 -6.62 14.15
CA ILE A 38 4.84 -7.05 13.02
C ILE A 38 3.38 -6.60 13.18
N SER A 39 2.82 -6.63 14.39
CA SER A 39 1.45 -6.18 14.65
C SER A 39 1.26 -4.69 14.32
N GLN A 40 2.19 -3.84 14.75
CA GLN A 40 2.17 -2.41 14.42
C GLN A 40 2.31 -2.18 12.92
N CYS A 41 3.14 -2.96 12.23
CA CYS A 41 3.26 -2.88 10.77
C CYS A 41 1.98 -3.32 10.04
N ILE A 42 1.24 -4.31 10.56
CA ILE A 42 -0.06 -4.71 10.01
C ILE A 42 -1.07 -3.57 10.13
N GLU A 43 -1.16 -2.95 11.30
CA GLU A 43 -2.03 -1.79 11.54
C GLU A 43 -1.65 -0.62 10.62
N GLN A 44 -0.35 -0.33 10.49
CA GLN A 44 0.14 0.73 9.62
C GLN A 44 -0.14 0.44 8.14
N ALA A 45 0.11 -0.78 7.66
CA ALA A 45 -0.18 -1.17 6.28
C ALA A 45 -1.67 -1.10 5.97
N ALA A 46 -2.52 -1.60 6.88
CA ALA A 46 -3.98 -1.49 6.76
C ALA A 46 -4.41 -0.03 6.68
N HIS A 47 -3.93 0.82 7.58
CA HIS A 47 -4.24 2.25 7.58
C HIS A 47 -3.79 2.96 6.29
N LEU A 48 -2.58 2.68 5.79
CA LEU A 48 -2.08 3.28 4.54
C LEU A 48 -2.94 2.91 3.32
N ILE A 49 -3.45 1.67 3.29
CA ILE A 49 -4.31 1.18 2.21
C ILE A 49 -5.74 1.74 2.36
N ASP A 50 -6.35 1.61 3.53
CA ASP A 50 -7.75 1.97 3.75
C ASP A 50 -7.98 3.49 3.72
N SER A 51 -6.98 4.29 4.11
CA SER A 51 -7.04 5.75 4.01
C SER A 51 -6.81 6.28 2.59
N GLY A 52 -6.50 5.42 1.62
CA GLY A 52 -6.17 5.82 0.24
C GLY A 52 -4.78 6.43 0.06
N LYS A 53 -3.97 6.55 1.13
CA LYS A 53 -2.59 7.07 1.04
C LYS A 53 -1.72 6.25 0.09
N ALA A 54 -1.93 4.94 0.04
CA ALA A 54 -1.24 4.07 -0.90
C ALA A 54 -1.60 4.39 -2.37
N ALA A 55 -2.87 4.71 -2.66
CA ALA A 55 -3.27 5.18 -3.98
C ALA A 55 -2.66 6.56 -4.31
N SER A 56 -2.66 7.50 -3.38
CA SER A 56 -2.01 8.82 -3.58
C SER A 56 -0.53 8.67 -3.92
N LYS A 57 0.20 7.79 -3.21
CA LYS A 57 1.62 7.54 -3.49
C LYS A 57 1.86 6.94 -4.87
N LEU A 58 0.95 6.07 -5.34
CA LEU A 58 1.01 5.51 -6.69
C LEU A 58 0.80 6.61 -7.74
N GLU A 59 -0.14 7.54 -7.54
CA GLU A 59 -0.35 8.67 -8.47
C GLU A 59 0.84 9.64 -8.51
N GLU A 60 1.46 9.92 -7.35
CA GLU A 60 2.71 10.68 -7.29
C GLU A 60 3.81 10.01 -8.12
N PHE A 61 3.97 8.69 -7.97
CA PHE A 61 4.98 7.93 -8.71
C PHE A 61 4.71 7.96 -10.22
N VAL A 62 3.45 7.75 -10.64
CA VAL A 62 3.05 7.82 -12.06
C VAL A 62 3.38 9.19 -12.65
N THR A 63 3.00 10.26 -11.96
CA THR A 63 3.29 11.65 -12.38
C THR A 63 4.79 11.85 -12.57
N MET A 64 5.58 11.52 -11.54
CA MET A 64 7.04 11.67 -11.58
C MET A 64 7.67 10.89 -12.75
N THR A 65 7.26 9.64 -12.97
CA THR A 65 7.84 8.82 -14.06
C THR A 65 7.47 9.31 -15.46
N ASN A 66 6.33 9.99 -15.62
CA ASN A 66 5.93 10.58 -16.89
C ASN A 66 6.60 11.93 -17.15
N GLU A 67 6.94 12.68 -16.10
CA GLU A 67 7.65 13.97 -16.21
C GLU A 67 9.15 13.80 -16.48
N VAL A 68 9.80 12.80 -15.88
CA VAL A 68 11.25 12.53 -16.06
C VAL A 68 11.55 11.85 -17.41
N GLY A 69 10.52 11.41 -18.14
CA GLY A 69 10.66 10.81 -19.47
C GLY A 69 10.78 11.79 -20.64
N LEU A 70 10.82 13.10 -20.37
CA LEU A 70 11.03 14.19 -21.34
C LEU A 70 12.42 14.83 -21.16
#